data_AF-V4ABQ7-F1
#
_entry.id   AF-V4ABQ7-F1
#
_cell.length_a   1.000
_cell.length_b   1.000
_cell.length_c   1.000
_cell.angle_alpha   90.00
_cell.angle_beta   90.00
_cell.angle_gamma   90.00
#
_symmetry.space_group_name_H-M   'P 1'
#
loop_
_entity.id
_entity.type
_entity.pdbx_description
1 polymer ?
#
loop_
_entity_poly.entity_id
_entity_poly.type
_entity_poly.pdbx_seq_one_letter_code
_entity_poly.pdbx_strand_id
1 'polypeptide(L)'
;MFVVLLILVLEVVSAVPRQKRGTFCIMHGQDYSHGENFTIARSGPCVVYNCNHGLVRPIQLECNDGSGGCHPQGTEKEFNCKTAICAERGNTIGFYVTHTKCRDPNGDCHTIGETWIKDCQQFVCRKTGPSTFRIRTLGIQCQDAYGNCKNFGESFSYVINNQLYRECTCNLLGTRLRYECA
;
A
#
# COMPACT_ATOMS: atom_id res chain seq x y z
N MET A 1 38.57 -18.99 74.08
CA MET A 1 37.36 -18.17 74.26
C MET A 1 36.71 -18.00 72.89
N PHE A 2 35.74 -18.84 72.53
CA PHE A 2 35.04 -18.79 71.24
C PHE A 2 33.58 -18.42 71.51
N VAL A 3 33.15 -17.28 70.98
CA VAL A 3 31.77 -16.81 71.06
C VAL A 3 31.03 -17.31 69.83
N VAL A 4 30.12 -18.28 70.03
CA VAL A 4 29.27 -18.82 68.96
C VAL A 4 28.05 -17.90 68.81
N LEU A 5 28.02 -17.14 67.72
CA LEU A 5 26.92 -16.26 67.36
C LEU A 5 25.85 -17.08 66.60
N LEU A 6 24.74 -17.42 67.27
CA LEU A 6 23.58 -18.06 66.66
C LEU A 6 22.79 -17.02 65.86
N ILE A 7 22.83 -17.13 64.53
CA ILE A 7 22.01 -16.32 63.61
C ILE A 7 20.70 -17.07 63.37
N LEU A 8 19.60 -16.58 63.96
CA LEU A 8 18.24 -17.02 63.68
C LEU A 8 17.79 -16.50 62.31
N VAL A 9 17.75 -17.37 61.31
CA VAL A 9 17.17 -17.07 59.99
C VAL A 9 15.65 -17.23 60.11
N LEU A 10 14.92 -16.13 60.26
CA LEU A 10 13.46 -16.11 60.13
C LEU A 10 13.11 -16.15 58.63
N GLU A 11 12.61 -17.29 58.16
CA GLU A 11 11.99 -17.40 56.84
C GLU A 11 10.66 -16.65 56.85
N VAL A 12 10.63 -15.48 56.21
CA VAL A 12 9.39 -14.73 55.96
C VAL A 12 8.61 -15.49 54.89
N VAL A 13 7.68 -16.34 55.33
CA VAL A 13 6.71 -17.00 54.45
C VAL A 13 5.74 -15.93 53.95
N SER A 14 6.07 -15.29 52.83
CA SER A 14 5.15 -14.38 52.13
C SER A 14 3.93 -15.18 51.67
N ALA A 15 2.81 -14.98 52.35
CA ALA A 15 1.52 -15.52 51.93
C ALA A 15 1.19 -14.97 50.53
N VAL A 16 1.25 -15.84 49.51
CA VAL A 16 0.79 -15.49 48.17
C VAL A 16 -0.72 -15.22 48.26
N PRO A 17 -1.21 -13.99 48.06
CA PRO A 17 -2.62 -13.71 48.15
C PRO A 17 -3.36 -14.57 47.13
N ARG A 18 -4.40 -15.29 47.57
CA ARG A 18 -5.31 -16.01 46.68
C ARG A 18 -5.94 -15.00 45.72
N GLN A 19 -5.50 -15.03 44.46
CA GLN A 19 -6.03 -14.21 43.38
C GLN A 19 -7.54 -14.46 43.26
N LYS A 20 -8.35 -13.50 43.72
CA LYS A 20 -9.80 -13.52 43.50
C LYS A 20 -10.03 -13.68 41.99
N ARG A 21 -10.84 -14.67 41.60
CA ARG A 21 -11.21 -14.91 40.19
C ARG A 21 -11.59 -13.58 39.54
N GLY A 22 -10.86 -13.25 38.48
CA GLY A 22 -10.57 -11.89 38.04
C GLY A 22 -11.79 -11.11 37.55
N THR A 23 -12.08 -10.01 38.23
CA THR A 23 -12.95 -8.92 37.75
C THR A 23 -12.21 -7.91 36.89
N PHE A 24 -10.90 -8.09 36.70
CA PHE A 24 -10.03 -7.16 35.99
C PHE A 24 -9.14 -7.90 35.00
N CYS A 25 -8.74 -7.18 33.95
CA CYS A 25 -7.79 -7.64 32.95
C CYS A 25 -6.47 -6.91 33.16
N ILE A 26 -5.35 -7.63 33.18
CA ILE A 26 -4.01 -7.03 33.30
C ILE A 26 -3.38 -7.00 31.91
N MET A 27 -3.16 -5.81 31.35
CA MET A 27 -2.49 -5.65 30.05
C MET A 27 -1.32 -4.67 30.20
N HIS A 28 -0.11 -5.14 29.91
CA HIS A 28 1.11 -4.33 30.01
C HIS A 28 1.32 -3.65 31.38
N GLY A 29 0.89 -4.30 32.47
CA GLY A 29 1.01 -3.76 33.83
C GLY A 29 -0.05 -2.74 34.22
N GLN A 30 -1.07 -2.52 33.38
CA GLN A 30 -2.26 -1.75 33.70
C GLN A 30 -3.45 -2.67 33.96
N ASP A 31 -4.25 -2.33 34.97
CA ASP A 31 -5.46 -3.04 35.36
C ASP A 31 -6.69 -2.36 34.74
N TYR A 32 -7.49 -3.13 34.02
CA TYR A 32 -8.74 -2.69 33.42
C TYR A 32 -9.91 -3.38 34.10
N SER A 33 -10.91 -2.61 34.51
CA SER A 33 -12.10 -3.13 35.19
C SER A 33 -13.02 -3.89 34.22
N HIS A 34 -13.85 -4.79 34.74
CA HIS A 34 -14.90 -5.42 33.93
C HIS A 34 -15.81 -4.36 33.27
N GLY A 35 -16.02 -4.52 31.96
CA GLY A 35 -16.78 -3.59 31.12
C GLY A 35 -15.94 -2.45 30.55
N GLU A 36 -14.70 -2.26 31.01
CA GLU A 36 -13.84 -1.18 30.53
C GLU A 36 -13.35 -1.44 29.10
N ASN A 37 -13.42 -0.40 28.28
CA ASN A 37 -12.91 -0.38 26.92
C ASN A 37 -11.56 0.33 26.89
N PHE A 38 -10.58 -0.28 26.22
CA PHE A 38 -9.23 0.27 26.16
C PHE A 38 -8.55 -0.07 24.84
N THR A 39 -7.49 0.68 24.53
CA THR A 39 -6.61 0.41 23.39
C THR A 39 -5.26 -0.06 23.89
N ILE A 40 -4.54 -0.82 23.06
CA ILE A 40 -3.20 -1.30 23.37
C ILE A 40 -2.24 -0.66 22.39
N ALA A 41 -1.17 -0.02 22.89
CA ALA A 41 -0.21 0.71 22.05
C ALA A 41 0.32 -0.12 20.86
N ARG A 42 0.56 -1.43 21.07
CA ARG A 42 1.03 -2.34 20.01
C ARG A 42 0.00 -2.58 18.88
N SER A 43 -1.30 -2.50 19.19
CA SER A 43 -2.37 -2.68 18.18
C SER A 43 -2.74 -1.38 17.47
N GLY A 44 -2.21 -0.25 17.96
CA GLY A 44 -2.59 1.08 17.48
C GLY A 44 -3.92 1.56 18.06
N PRO A 45 -4.29 2.84 17.76
CA PRO A 45 -5.45 3.50 18.35
C PRO A 45 -6.79 3.02 17.77
N CYS A 46 -6.78 2.30 16.65
CA CYS A 46 -7.99 1.86 15.94
C CYS A 46 -8.46 0.45 16.33
N VAL A 47 -7.84 -0.14 17.35
CA VAL A 47 -8.26 -1.44 17.91
C VAL A 47 -8.71 -1.23 19.34
N VAL A 48 -10.00 -1.45 19.59
CA VAL A 48 -10.60 -1.31 20.91
C VAL A 48 -10.88 -2.70 21.48
N TYR A 49 -10.43 -2.91 22.71
CA TYR A 49 -10.64 -4.11 23.49
C TYR A 49 -11.61 -3.83 24.63
N ASN A 50 -12.37 -4.84 25.02
CA ASN A 50 -13.19 -4.83 26.23
C ASN A 50 -12.67 -5.87 27.22
N CYS A 51 -12.63 -5.51 28.50
CA CYS A 51 -12.37 -6.45 29.58
C CYS A 51 -13.67 -7.10 30.07
N ASN A 52 -13.83 -8.40 29.89
CA ASN A 52 -15.01 -9.14 30.32
C ASN A 52 -14.64 -10.26 31.31
N HIS A 53 -14.85 -10.04 32.61
CA HIS A 53 -14.53 -10.98 33.68
C HIS A 53 -13.10 -11.58 33.58
N GLY A 54 -12.12 -10.70 33.36
CA GLY A 54 -10.71 -11.08 33.22
C GLY A 54 -10.32 -11.61 31.83
N LEU A 55 -11.25 -11.64 30.87
CA LEU A 55 -10.98 -11.97 29.47
C LEU A 55 -10.93 -10.70 28.62
N VAL A 56 -9.84 -10.52 27.88
CA VAL A 56 -9.71 -9.42 26.91
C VAL A 56 -10.25 -9.86 25.56
N ARG A 57 -11.18 -9.09 24.99
CA ARG A 57 -11.76 -9.35 23.66
C ARG A 57 -11.72 -8.09 22.80
N PRO A 58 -11.30 -8.18 21.52
CA PRO A 58 -11.48 -7.06 20.61
C PRO A 58 -12.98 -6.85 20.35
N ILE A 59 -13.43 -5.60 20.47
CA ILE A 59 -14.80 -5.17 20.14
C ILE A 59 -14.85 -4.29 18.90
N GLN A 60 -13.70 -3.74 18.49
CA GLN A 60 -13.52 -2.96 17.28
C GLN A 60 -12.16 -3.26 16.67
N LEU A 61 -12.15 -3.64 15.39
CA LEU A 61 -10.96 -3.97 14.62
C LEU A 61 -10.97 -3.10 13.36
N GLU A 62 -10.22 -2.01 13.38
CA GLU A 62 -10.10 -1.08 12.27
C GLU A 62 -8.64 -0.80 11.91
N CYS A 63 -8.41 -0.44 10.65
CA CYS A 63 -7.08 -0.05 10.18
C CYS A 63 -6.83 1.43 10.42
N ASN A 64 -5.69 1.73 11.04
CA ASN A 64 -5.16 3.09 11.11
C ASN A 64 -4.52 3.47 9.76
N ASP A 65 -4.84 4.66 9.25
CA ASP A 65 -4.28 5.19 8.00
C ASP A 65 -2.98 5.99 8.15
N GLY A 66 -2.45 6.08 9.38
CA GLY A 66 -1.25 6.84 9.71
C GLY A 66 -1.47 8.34 9.92
N SER A 67 -2.64 8.87 9.53
CA SER A 67 -3.08 10.25 9.81
C SER A 67 -3.97 10.35 11.05
N GLY A 68 -4.23 9.23 11.71
CA GLY A 68 -5.13 9.11 12.86
C GLY A 68 -6.56 8.69 12.49
N GLY A 69 -6.86 8.48 11.20
CA GLY A 69 -8.15 7.97 10.76
C GLY A 69 -8.24 6.45 10.95
N CYS A 70 -9.37 6.00 11.49
CA CYS A 70 -9.71 4.58 11.62
C CYS A 70 -10.72 4.17 10.55
N HIS A 71 -10.46 3.03 9.91
CA HIS A 71 -11.23 2.55 8.77
C HIS A 71 -11.68 1.11 8.99
N PRO A 72 -12.97 0.78 8.74
CA PRO A 72 -13.48 -0.56 8.96
C PRO A 72 -12.79 -1.59 8.06
N GLN A 73 -12.84 -2.85 8.47
CA GLN A 73 -12.41 -3.96 7.62
C GLN A 73 -13.15 -3.92 6.27
N GLY A 74 -12.41 -4.24 5.20
CA GLY A 74 -12.90 -4.15 3.83
C GLY A 74 -12.74 -2.78 3.18
N THR A 75 -12.42 -1.71 3.92
CA THR A 75 -12.15 -0.40 3.30
C THR A 75 -10.97 -0.49 2.34
N GLU A 76 -11.20 -0.10 1.09
CA GLU A 76 -10.13 0.06 0.10
C GLU A 76 -9.60 1.49 0.09
N LYS A 77 -8.29 1.63 -0.11
CA LYS A 77 -7.62 2.91 -0.30
C LYS A 77 -6.60 2.83 -1.41
N GLU A 78 -6.50 3.90 -2.17
CA GLU A 78 -5.46 4.09 -3.17
C GLU A 78 -4.40 5.08 -2.69
N PHE A 79 -3.13 4.71 -2.78
CA PHE A 79 -2.00 5.59 -2.49
C PHE A 79 -0.79 5.21 -3.35
N ASN A 80 -0.13 6.21 -3.95
CA ASN A 80 1.07 6.00 -4.76
C ASN A 80 0.93 4.86 -5.80
N CYS A 81 -0.17 4.86 -6.55
CA CYS A 81 -0.50 3.82 -7.54
C CYS A 81 -0.58 2.40 -6.95
N LYS A 82 -0.96 2.27 -5.67
CA LYS A 82 -1.24 1.00 -5.01
C LYS A 82 -2.63 1.04 -4.42
N THR A 83 -3.36 -0.05 -4.56
CA THR A 83 -4.61 -0.28 -3.85
C THR A 83 -4.31 -1.17 -2.66
N ALA A 84 -4.74 -0.77 -1.47
CA ALA A 84 -4.70 -1.60 -0.28
C ALA A 84 -6.10 -1.76 0.29
N ILE A 85 -6.33 -2.90 0.92
CA ILE A 85 -7.57 -3.18 1.65
C ILE A 85 -7.26 -3.28 3.14
N CYS A 86 -8.12 -2.70 3.96
CA CYS A 86 -8.10 -2.94 5.39
C CYS A 86 -8.54 -4.38 5.65
N ALA A 87 -7.65 -5.21 6.17
CA ALA A 87 -7.99 -6.60 6.48
C ALA A 87 -7.26 -7.06 7.75
N GLU A 88 -7.68 -8.20 8.28
CA GLU A 88 -6.96 -8.92 9.32
C GLU A 88 -6.11 -10.02 8.68
N ARG A 89 -4.85 -10.14 9.09
CA ARG A 89 -3.96 -11.24 8.71
C ARG A 89 -3.24 -11.74 9.95
N GLY A 90 -3.55 -12.98 10.35
CA GLY A 90 -3.09 -13.53 11.62
C GLY A 90 -3.64 -12.72 12.79
N ASN A 91 -2.77 -12.26 13.69
CA ASN A 91 -3.16 -11.46 14.86
C ASN A 91 -2.93 -9.96 14.66
N THR A 92 -2.92 -9.49 13.40
CA THR A 92 -2.68 -8.09 13.06
C THR A 92 -3.72 -7.60 12.08
N ILE A 93 -4.16 -6.37 12.27
CA ILE A 93 -5.04 -5.65 11.36
C ILE A 93 -4.29 -4.47 10.75
N GLY A 94 -4.47 -4.24 9.45
CA GLY A 94 -3.82 -3.15 8.74
C GLY A 94 -4.22 -3.09 7.26
N PHE A 95 -3.74 -2.04 6.59
CA PHE A 95 -3.88 -1.92 5.15
C PHE A 95 -2.86 -2.81 4.45
N TYR A 96 -3.34 -3.81 3.71
CA TYR A 96 -2.50 -4.69 2.91
C TYR A 96 -2.69 -4.41 1.43
N VAL A 97 -1.58 -4.18 0.73
CA VAL A 97 -1.59 -3.94 -0.72
C VAL A 97 -2.16 -5.15 -1.45
N THR A 98 -3.22 -4.94 -2.22
CA THR A 98 -3.88 -5.95 -3.06
C THR A 98 -3.45 -5.81 -4.51
N HIS A 99 -3.33 -4.57 -5.00
CA HIS A 99 -2.96 -4.28 -6.38
C HIS A 99 -1.88 -3.20 -6.43
N THR A 100 -1.00 -3.29 -7.44
CA THR A 100 -0.01 -2.26 -7.75
C THR A 100 -0.09 -1.94 -9.23
N LYS A 101 -0.16 -0.64 -9.52
CA LYS A 101 -0.25 -0.04 -10.85
C LYS A 101 1.11 0.56 -11.23
N CYS A 102 1.35 0.79 -12.52
CA CYS A 102 2.50 1.57 -12.97
C CYS A 102 2.16 3.06 -12.84
N ARG A 103 3.14 3.87 -12.39
CA ARG A 103 3.02 5.33 -12.40
C ARG A 103 3.74 5.90 -13.61
N ASP A 104 3.04 6.69 -14.42
CA ASP A 104 3.63 7.38 -15.56
C ASP A 104 4.38 8.66 -15.15
N PRO A 105 5.14 9.31 -16.05
CA PRO A 105 5.84 10.56 -15.74
C PRO A 105 4.93 11.73 -15.38
N ASN A 106 3.65 11.73 -15.79
CA ASN A 106 2.67 12.75 -15.37
C ASN A 106 2.10 12.47 -13.98
N GLY A 107 2.29 11.25 -13.47
CA GLY A 107 1.78 10.80 -12.19
C GLY A 107 0.52 9.95 -12.29
N ASP A 108 0.02 9.66 -13.49
CA ASP A 108 -1.15 8.83 -13.74
C ASP A 108 -0.84 7.35 -13.43
N CYS A 109 -1.85 6.62 -12.92
CA CYS A 109 -1.71 5.23 -12.48
C CYS A 109 -2.39 4.26 -13.45
N HIS A 110 -1.61 3.38 -14.06
CA HIS A 110 -2.09 2.41 -15.05
C HIS A 110 -2.09 0.98 -14.49
N THR A 111 -3.21 0.28 -14.64
CA THR A 111 -3.37 -1.11 -14.23
C THR A 111 -2.47 -2.05 -15.05
N ILE A 112 -2.13 -3.20 -14.48
CA ILE A 112 -1.24 -4.17 -15.15
C ILE A 112 -1.93 -4.67 -16.43
N GLY A 113 -1.22 -4.63 -17.55
CA GLY A 113 -1.73 -4.99 -18.87
C GLY A 113 -2.45 -3.85 -19.59
N GLU A 114 -2.77 -2.75 -18.91
CA GLU A 114 -3.34 -1.56 -19.53
C GLU A 114 -2.38 -1.00 -20.58
N THR A 115 -2.94 -0.67 -21.74
CA THR A 115 -2.23 -0.01 -22.83
C THR A 115 -2.79 1.38 -23.06
N TRP A 116 -1.92 2.36 -23.27
CA TRP A 116 -2.33 3.73 -23.59
C TRP A 116 -1.39 4.33 -24.62
N ILE A 117 -1.85 5.39 -25.29
CA ILE A 117 -1.06 6.15 -26.26
C ILE A 117 -0.82 7.54 -25.70
N LYS A 118 0.43 7.98 -25.76
CA LYS A 118 0.83 9.35 -25.42
C LYS A 118 1.99 9.75 -26.31
N ASP A 119 1.93 10.95 -26.88
CA ASP A 119 2.93 11.47 -27.82
C ASP A 119 3.21 10.50 -28.97
N CYS A 120 2.15 9.87 -29.49
CA CYS A 120 2.18 8.79 -30.47
C CYS A 120 3.11 7.63 -30.12
N GLN A 121 3.36 7.39 -28.84
CA GLN A 121 3.99 6.18 -28.34
C GLN A 121 2.94 5.36 -27.61
N GLN A 122 2.87 4.08 -27.95
CA GLN A 122 2.02 3.14 -27.25
C GLN A 122 2.81 2.52 -26.10
N PHE A 123 2.23 2.58 -24.91
CA PHE A 123 2.81 2.04 -23.69
C PHE A 123 1.96 0.90 -23.14
N VAL A 124 2.57 0.08 -22.29
CA VAL A 124 1.87 -0.93 -21.50
C VAL A 124 2.47 -0.99 -20.09
N CYS A 125 1.62 -1.14 -19.08
CA CYS A 125 2.09 -1.44 -17.73
C CYS A 125 2.35 -2.95 -17.60
N ARG A 126 3.56 -3.34 -17.21
CA ARG A 126 3.91 -4.75 -17.00
C ARG A 126 4.51 -4.99 -15.63
N LYS A 127 4.19 -6.15 -15.04
CA LYS A 127 4.90 -6.72 -13.90
C LYS A 127 6.16 -7.44 -14.41
N THR A 128 7.34 -6.99 -13.98
CA THR A 128 8.64 -7.54 -14.42
C THR A 128 9.37 -8.35 -13.33
N GLY A 129 8.82 -8.39 -12.13
CA GLY A 129 9.36 -9.14 -10.99
C GLY A 129 8.32 -9.27 -9.87
N PRO A 130 8.63 -9.92 -8.74
CA PRO A 130 7.67 -10.15 -7.65
C PRO A 130 6.97 -8.88 -7.18
N SER A 131 7.72 -7.78 -7.09
CA SER A 131 7.26 -6.46 -6.63
C SER A 131 7.70 -5.31 -7.56
N THR A 132 8.05 -5.62 -8.81
CA THR A 132 8.54 -4.61 -9.77
C THR A 132 7.57 -4.46 -10.92
N PHE A 133 7.14 -3.21 -11.14
CA PHE A 133 6.17 -2.81 -12.15
C PHE A 133 6.82 -1.73 -13.01
N ARG A 134 6.75 -1.86 -14.33
CA ARG A 134 7.40 -0.95 -15.26
C ARG A 134 6.51 -0.68 -16.46
N ILE A 135 6.58 0.56 -16.93
CA ILE A 135 6.05 0.95 -18.22
C ILE A 135 7.00 0.41 -19.30
N ARG A 136 6.42 -0.21 -20.33
CA ARG A 136 7.15 -0.66 -21.52
C ARG A 136 6.53 0.01 -22.74
N THR A 137 7.36 0.56 -23.61
CA THR A 137 6.93 1.00 -24.93
C THR A 137 6.66 -0.24 -25.79
N LEU A 138 5.44 -0.34 -26.33
CA LEU A 138 5.04 -1.37 -27.28
C LEU A 138 5.37 -0.98 -28.71
N GLY A 139 5.19 0.29 -29.03
CA GLY A 139 5.37 0.81 -30.37
C GLY A 139 5.44 2.32 -30.38
N ILE A 140 5.93 2.84 -31.50
CA ILE A 140 5.93 4.26 -31.81
C ILE A 140 5.08 4.39 -33.09
N GLN A 141 4.31 5.47 -33.16
CA GLN A 141 3.51 5.89 -34.29
C GLN A 141 3.97 7.29 -34.70
N CYS A 142 3.58 7.71 -35.88
CA CYS A 142 3.89 9.04 -36.38
C CYS A 142 2.77 10.00 -36.05
N GLN A 143 3.07 11.29 -36.03
CA GLN A 143 2.08 12.31 -35.79
C GLN A 143 1.77 13.03 -37.11
N ASP A 144 0.49 13.19 -37.45
CA ASP A 144 0.08 13.97 -38.62
C ASP A 144 0.06 15.49 -38.32
N ALA A 145 -0.27 16.30 -39.32
CA ALA A 145 -0.35 17.76 -39.22
C ALA A 145 -1.39 18.26 -38.18
N TYR A 146 -2.32 17.40 -37.78
CA TYR A 146 -3.39 17.71 -36.83
C TYR A 146 -3.15 17.10 -35.45
N GLY A 147 -2.02 16.41 -35.25
CA GLY A 147 -1.66 15.80 -33.98
C GLY A 147 -2.14 14.36 -33.81
N ASN A 148 -2.78 13.74 -34.80
CA ASN A 148 -3.26 12.35 -34.70
C ASN A 148 -2.14 11.36 -34.95
N CYS A 149 -2.24 10.19 -34.32
CA CYS A 149 -1.24 9.13 -34.46
C CYS A 149 -1.54 8.22 -35.65
N LYS A 150 -0.50 7.97 -36.45
CA LYS A 150 -0.54 7.27 -37.74
C LYS A 150 0.42 6.09 -37.74
N ASN A 151 0.01 5.00 -38.38
CA ASN A 151 0.85 3.82 -38.49
C ASN A 151 1.98 4.04 -39.52
N PHE A 152 3.07 3.28 -39.40
CA PHE A 152 4.16 3.35 -40.37
C PHE A 152 3.68 2.97 -41.78
N GLY A 153 4.14 3.70 -42.79
CA GLY A 153 3.74 3.53 -44.18
C GLY A 153 2.34 4.06 -44.55
N GLU A 154 1.53 4.50 -43.59
CA GLU A 154 0.26 5.18 -43.88
C GLU A 154 0.56 6.55 -44.52
N SER A 155 -0.25 6.95 -45.52
CA SER A 155 -0.18 8.29 -46.12
C SER A 155 -1.07 9.26 -45.34
N PHE A 156 -0.51 10.39 -44.92
CA PHE A 156 -1.18 11.43 -44.14
C PHE A 156 -0.59 12.82 -44.40
N SER A 157 -1.28 13.88 -43.96
CA SER A 157 -0.75 15.24 -44.09
C SER A 157 0.26 15.57 -43.00
N TYR A 158 1.33 16.30 -43.32
CA TYR A 158 2.35 16.71 -42.34
C TYR A 158 2.91 18.10 -42.68
N VAL A 159 3.41 18.82 -41.68
CA VAL A 159 3.97 20.17 -41.86
C VAL A 159 5.49 20.12 -41.73
N ILE A 160 6.20 20.53 -42.78
CA ILE A 160 7.66 20.65 -42.80
C ILE A 160 8.00 22.09 -43.18
N ASN A 161 8.81 22.78 -42.38
CA ASN A 161 9.21 24.17 -42.61
C ASN A 161 8.01 25.11 -42.88
N ASN A 162 6.93 24.95 -42.11
CA ASN A 162 5.68 25.74 -42.22
C ASN A 162 4.89 25.55 -43.53
N GLN A 163 5.21 24.51 -44.32
CA GLN A 163 4.45 24.11 -45.51
C GLN A 163 3.71 22.80 -45.22
N LEU A 164 2.41 22.77 -45.56
CA LEU A 164 1.56 21.58 -45.45
C LEU A 164 1.73 20.69 -46.68
N TYR A 165 2.20 19.47 -46.45
CA TYR A 165 2.24 18.39 -47.43
C TYR A 165 1.04 17.47 -47.18
N ARG A 166 0.36 17.02 -48.25
CA ARG A 166 -0.85 16.21 -48.13
C ARG A 166 -0.58 14.71 -48.16
N GLU A 167 0.54 14.32 -48.74
CA GLU A 167 0.93 12.94 -48.95
C GLU A 167 2.32 12.71 -48.35
N CYS A 168 2.34 12.44 -47.05
CA CYS A 168 3.52 12.04 -46.33
C CYS A 168 3.37 10.63 -45.81
N THR A 169 4.45 9.87 -45.85
CA THR A 169 4.57 8.62 -45.11
C THR A 169 5.65 8.77 -44.06
N CYS A 170 5.63 7.89 -43.07
CA CYS A 170 6.69 7.83 -42.09
C CYS A 170 7.15 6.40 -41.86
N ASN A 171 8.43 6.27 -41.53
CA ASN A 171 9.06 4.99 -41.25
C ASN A 171 10.04 5.14 -40.07
N LEU A 172 10.26 4.04 -39.36
CA LEU A 172 11.25 3.97 -38.28
C LEU A 172 12.61 3.56 -38.87
N LEU A 173 13.60 4.45 -38.79
CA LEU A 173 14.99 4.18 -39.16
C LEU A 173 15.86 4.12 -37.91
N GLY A 174 16.11 2.90 -37.43
CA GLY A 174 16.79 2.67 -36.15
C GLY A 174 15.90 3.14 -34.99
N THR A 175 16.29 4.24 -34.33
CA THR A 175 15.54 4.83 -33.20
C THR A 175 14.84 6.14 -33.56
N ARG A 176 14.91 6.59 -34.82
CA ARG A 176 14.35 7.87 -35.27
C ARG A 176 13.24 7.66 -36.28
N LEU A 177 12.21 8.50 -36.20
CA LEU A 177 11.18 8.61 -37.22
C LEU A 177 11.72 9.43 -38.40
N ARG A 178 11.48 8.95 -39.62
CA ARG A 178 11.74 9.69 -40.86
C ARG A 178 10.41 9.89 -41.57
N TYR A 179 10.13 11.14 -41.93
CA TYR A 179 8.99 11.52 -42.76
C TYR A 179 9.46 11.72 -44.20
N GLU A 180 8.69 11.22 -45.15
CA GLU A 180 8.93 11.37 -46.60
C GLU A 180 7.63 11.88 -47.23
N CYS A 181 7.69 13.06 -47.84
CA CYS A 181 6.53 13.77 -48.39
C CYS A 181 6.73 14.08 -49.86
N ALA A 182 5.65 14.04 -50.64
CA ALA A 182 5.59 14.44 -52.04
C ALA A 182 4.88 15.78 -52.24
#